data_AF-A0A3B8W444-F1
#
_entry.id   AF-A0A3B8W444-F1
#
_cell.length_a   1.000
_cell.length_b   1.000
_cell.length_c   1.000
_cell.angle_alpha   90.00
_cell.angle_beta   90.00
_cell.angle_gamma   90.00
#
_symmetry.space_group_name_H-M   'P 1'
#
loop_
_entity.id
_entity.type
_entity.pdbx_description
1 polymer ?
#
loop_
_entity_poly.entity_id
_entity_poly.type
_entity_poly.pdbx_seq_one_letter_code
_entity_poly.pdbx_strand_id
1 'polypeptide(L)'
;IRAKKGFFDDLSGDAFALVNIDDKRGMVMLQNSKAKKYTFGLKKMADFKAKIITNSFEGLELEIGGRTVWFKLIGDFNAYNLLTVFGAASLLGEDPETVLMKLSSLTGANGRFDVVLPGSRFTAIVDYAHTPDALKNVLETITQFRSGNEQVISVVGCGGNRDKTKRPLMAAIACKYSDKVILTSDNPRDEDPLEIIREMQKGIGPTEARKTLVMADREEAIKMACMMAKEKDIVLVAGKGHETYQEIKGVKHPFDDKEVVSRMLKMFAN
;
A
#
# COMPACT_ATOMS: atom_id res chain seq x y z
N ILE A 1 -7.63 -13.16 -14.41
CA ILE A 1 -7.44 -14.53 -13.84
C ILE A 1 -6.63 -15.41 -14.78
N ARG A 2 -7.04 -15.64 -16.04
CA ARG A 2 -6.32 -16.52 -17.00
C ARG A 2 -4.82 -16.23 -17.10
N ALA A 3 -4.41 -14.98 -17.29
CA ALA A 3 -2.99 -14.61 -17.41
C ALA A 3 -2.16 -15.01 -16.16
N LYS A 4 -2.64 -14.69 -14.94
CA LYS A 4 -1.94 -15.08 -13.70
C LYS A 4 -1.94 -16.59 -13.47
N LYS A 5 -3.01 -17.28 -13.86
CA LYS A 5 -3.10 -18.74 -13.76
C LYS A 5 -2.13 -19.43 -14.73
N GLY A 6 -1.93 -18.89 -15.93
CA GLY A 6 -0.96 -19.37 -16.90
C GLY A 6 0.44 -19.54 -16.30
N PHE A 7 0.90 -18.54 -15.52
CA PHE A 7 2.18 -18.63 -14.79
C PHE A 7 2.33 -19.92 -13.96
N PHE A 8 1.25 -20.39 -13.33
CA PHE A 8 1.27 -21.63 -12.53
C PHE A 8 1.03 -22.88 -13.39
N ASP A 9 0.15 -22.79 -14.38
CA ASP A 9 -0.17 -23.90 -15.28
C ASP A 9 1.05 -24.32 -16.12
N ASP A 10 1.92 -23.37 -16.45
CA ASP A 10 3.12 -23.57 -17.27
C ASP A 10 4.34 -24.10 -16.47
N LEU A 11 4.23 -24.22 -15.14
CA LEU A 11 5.31 -24.78 -14.31
C LEU A 11 5.51 -26.27 -14.59
N SER A 12 6.77 -26.69 -14.62
CA SER A 12 7.18 -28.09 -14.75
C SER A 12 6.90 -28.88 -13.47
N GLY A 13 6.90 -30.22 -13.57
CA GLY A 13 6.54 -31.09 -12.43
C GLY A 13 7.60 -31.17 -11.32
N ASP A 14 8.83 -30.80 -11.62
CA ASP A 14 9.96 -30.68 -10.68
C ASP A 14 9.96 -29.33 -9.94
N ALA A 15 9.26 -28.32 -10.45
CA ALA A 15 9.08 -27.04 -9.78
C ALA A 15 8.10 -27.13 -8.60
N PHE A 16 8.05 -26.05 -7.80
CA PHE A 16 7.01 -25.83 -6.80
C PHE A 16 6.19 -24.58 -7.11
N ALA A 17 4.96 -24.57 -6.60
CA ALA A 17 4.04 -23.45 -6.66
C ALA A 17 3.56 -23.14 -5.25
N LEU A 18 3.68 -21.88 -4.83
CA LEU A 18 3.29 -21.40 -3.51
C LEU A 18 2.18 -20.34 -3.63
N VAL A 19 1.05 -20.51 -2.95
CA VAL A 19 -0.10 -19.59 -3.04
C VAL A 19 -0.69 -19.21 -1.69
N ASN A 20 -1.27 -18.01 -1.61
CA ASN A 20 -2.01 -17.57 -0.44
C ASN A 20 -3.38 -18.28 -0.38
N ILE A 21 -3.59 -19.16 0.61
CA ILE A 21 -4.87 -19.89 0.75
C ILE A 21 -5.99 -19.03 1.33
N ASP A 22 -5.65 -17.90 1.96
CA ASP A 22 -6.64 -16.95 2.49
C ASP A 22 -7.31 -16.14 1.39
N ASP A 23 -6.66 -16.01 0.21
CA ASP A 23 -7.29 -15.45 -0.99
C ASP A 23 -8.25 -16.47 -1.62
N LYS A 24 -9.48 -16.05 -1.92
CA LYS A 24 -10.52 -16.88 -2.57
C LYS A 24 -10.09 -17.44 -3.93
N ARG A 25 -9.10 -16.85 -4.58
CA ARG A 25 -8.51 -17.27 -5.86
C ARG A 25 -7.20 -18.02 -5.70
N GLY A 26 -6.65 -18.17 -4.49
CA GLY A 26 -5.36 -18.85 -4.25
C GLY A 26 -5.34 -20.27 -4.81
N MET A 27 -6.25 -21.13 -4.34
CA MET A 27 -6.35 -22.52 -4.83
C MET A 27 -6.77 -22.62 -6.30
N VAL A 28 -7.48 -21.61 -6.82
CA VAL A 28 -7.85 -21.56 -8.25
C VAL A 28 -6.60 -21.47 -9.13
N MET A 29 -5.53 -20.81 -8.66
CA MET A 29 -4.28 -20.73 -9.42
C MET A 29 -3.62 -22.10 -9.61
N LEU A 30 -3.84 -23.05 -8.70
CA LEU A 30 -3.14 -24.34 -8.70
C LEU A 30 -3.90 -25.48 -9.40
N GLN A 31 -5.12 -25.24 -9.92
CA GLN A 31 -6.00 -26.30 -10.43
C GLN A 31 -5.36 -27.16 -11.54
N ASN A 32 -4.61 -26.55 -12.47
CA ASN A 32 -3.97 -27.28 -13.58
C ASN A 32 -2.43 -27.29 -13.50
N SER A 33 -1.85 -26.75 -12.44
CA SER A 33 -0.40 -26.75 -12.22
C SER A 33 0.10 -28.18 -12.03
N LYS A 34 1.17 -28.54 -12.75
CA LYS A 34 1.91 -29.81 -12.59
C LYS A 34 2.94 -29.75 -11.47
N ALA A 35 3.37 -28.56 -11.08
CA ALA A 35 4.32 -28.34 -9.99
C ALA A 35 3.78 -28.85 -8.65
N LYS A 36 4.71 -29.12 -7.72
CA LYS A 36 4.40 -29.42 -6.32
C LYS A 36 3.67 -28.23 -5.69
N LYS A 37 2.54 -28.49 -5.05
CA LYS A 37 1.60 -27.45 -4.58
C LYS A 37 1.82 -27.17 -3.10
N TYR A 38 2.09 -25.93 -2.75
CA TYR A 38 2.23 -25.45 -1.39
C TYR A 38 1.36 -24.22 -1.17
N THR A 39 1.03 -24.00 0.10
CA THR A 39 0.13 -22.94 0.55
C THR A 39 0.75 -22.15 1.68
N PHE A 40 0.42 -20.87 1.74
CA PHE A 40 0.68 -20.06 2.91
C PHE A 40 -0.58 -19.29 3.34
N GLY A 41 -0.67 -18.96 4.62
CA GLY A 41 -1.80 -18.21 5.15
C GLY A 41 -1.61 -17.74 6.58
N LEU A 42 -2.38 -16.74 6.98
CA LEU A 42 -2.46 -16.23 8.35
C LEU A 42 -3.72 -16.73 9.06
N LYS A 43 -4.80 -17.02 8.31
CA LYS A 43 -6.11 -17.37 8.85
C LYS A 43 -6.37 -18.87 8.76
N LYS A 44 -6.31 -19.44 7.56
CA LYS A 44 -6.57 -20.86 7.32
C LYS A 44 -5.36 -21.72 7.66
N MET A 45 -5.57 -23.04 7.73
CA MET A 45 -4.48 -24.01 7.79
C MET A 45 -3.75 -24.03 6.44
N ALA A 46 -2.43 -23.97 6.47
CA ALA A 46 -1.56 -23.89 5.30
C ALA A 46 -0.22 -24.56 5.61
N ASP A 47 0.54 -24.92 4.57
CA ASP A 47 1.89 -25.51 4.72
C ASP A 47 2.83 -24.54 5.43
N PHE A 48 2.75 -23.25 5.09
CA PHE A 48 3.43 -22.17 5.80
C PHE A 48 2.38 -21.30 6.50
N LYS A 49 2.40 -21.29 7.83
CA LYS A 49 1.47 -20.50 8.63
C LYS A 49 2.22 -19.49 9.49
N ALA A 50 1.67 -18.28 9.58
CA ALA A 50 2.10 -17.30 10.57
C ALA A 50 0.90 -16.75 11.34
N LYS A 51 1.18 -16.24 12.54
CA LYS A 51 0.22 -15.51 13.35
C LYS A 51 0.77 -14.11 13.63
N ILE A 52 -0.06 -13.10 13.45
CA ILE A 52 0.28 -11.74 13.86
C ILE A 52 0.10 -11.66 15.38
N ILE A 53 1.18 -11.32 16.08
CA ILE A 53 1.18 -11.09 17.53
C ILE A 53 0.92 -9.61 17.78
N THR A 54 1.68 -8.75 17.10
CA THR A 54 1.59 -7.29 17.21
C THR A 54 1.70 -6.65 15.82
N ASN A 55 0.98 -5.57 15.57
CA ASN A 55 1.06 -4.77 14.35
C ASN A 55 0.88 -3.29 14.72
N SER A 56 1.91 -2.47 14.47
CA SER A 56 1.94 -1.05 14.84
C SER A 56 2.81 -0.23 13.87
N PHE A 57 2.92 1.08 14.11
CA PHE A 57 3.81 1.95 13.33
C PHE A 57 5.30 1.63 13.52
N GLU A 58 5.66 0.93 14.59
CA GLU A 58 7.04 0.51 14.87
C GLU A 58 7.42 -0.78 14.13
N GLY A 59 6.43 -1.58 13.71
CA GLY A 59 6.67 -2.81 12.98
C GLY A 59 5.62 -3.91 13.21
N LEU A 60 5.99 -5.12 12.79
CA LEU A 60 5.19 -6.33 12.87
C LEU A 60 5.91 -7.38 13.73
N GLU A 61 5.19 -7.98 14.65
CA GLU A 61 5.65 -9.17 15.36
C GLU A 61 4.86 -10.38 14.88
N LEU A 62 5.55 -11.36 14.31
CA LEU A 62 4.93 -12.57 13.76
C LEU A 62 5.46 -13.81 14.46
N GLU A 63 4.58 -14.76 14.74
CA GLU A 63 4.94 -16.12 15.08
C GLU A 63 4.93 -16.97 13.81
N ILE A 64 6.10 -17.48 13.39
CA ILE A 64 6.30 -18.30 12.19
C ILE A 64 7.03 -19.58 12.57
N GLY A 65 6.41 -20.74 12.35
CA GLY A 65 7.03 -22.03 12.68
C GLY A 65 7.40 -22.18 14.16
N GLY A 66 6.59 -21.61 15.06
CA GLY A 66 6.83 -21.62 16.51
C GLY A 66 7.87 -20.61 17.01
N ARG A 67 8.42 -19.75 16.13
CA ARG A 67 9.35 -18.68 16.48
C ARG A 67 8.68 -17.33 16.38
N THR A 68 8.79 -16.51 17.43
CA THR A 68 8.33 -15.12 17.41
C THR A 68 9.46 -14.21 16.92
N VAL A 69 9.18 -13.41 15.89
CA VAL A 69 10.17 -12.54 15.24
C VAL A 69 9.58 -11.16 15.00
N TRP A 70 10.37 -10.12 15.30
CA TRP A 70 10.04 -8.73 15.01
C TRP A 70 10.55 -8.32 13.63
N PHE A 71 9.74 -7.60 12.87
CA PHE A 71 10.04 -7.07 11.54
C PHE A 71 9.76 -5.57 11.51
N LYS A 72 10.60 -4.80 10.80
CA LYS A 72 10.41 -3.34 10.64
C LYS A 72 9.31 -2.98 9.62
N LEU A 73 8.73 -3.98 8.95
CA LEU A 73 7.64 -3.78 8.00
C LEU A 73 6.33 -3.60 8.74
N ILE A 74 5.38 -2.90 8.13
CA ILE A 74 4.12 -2.48 8.77
C ILE A 74 2.93 -3.01 7.97
N GLY A 75 1.86 -3.42 8.68
CA GLY A 75 0.57 -3.77 8.08
C GLY A 75 0.40 -5.26 7.73
N ASP A 76 -0.84 -5.75 7.83
CA ASP A 76 -1.19 -7.16 7.63
C ASP A 76 -0.74 -7.70 6.25
N PHE A 77 -0.78 -6.85 5.21
CA PHE A 77 -0.32 -7.22 3.87
C PHE A 77 1.18 -7.56 3.85
N ASN A 78 1.99 -6.90 4.67
CA ASN A 78 3.41 -7.23 4.81
C ASN A 78 3.64 -8.53 5.59
N ALA A 79 2.75 -8.91 6.51
CA ALA A 79 2.80 -10.24 7.11
C ALA A 79 2.61 -11.35 6.07
N TYR A 80 1.67 -11.18 5.12
CA TYR A 80 1.55 -12.09 3.97
C TYR A 80 2.79 -12.07 3.08
N ASN A 81 3.36 -10.91 2.78
CA ASN A 81 4.57 -10.80 1.95
C ASN A 81 5.77 -11.51 2.61
N LEU A 82 5.99 -11.26 3.90
CA LEU A 82 7.04 -11.92 4.69
C LEU A 82 6.88 -13.43 4.69
N LEU A 83 5.66 -13.92 4.92
CA LEU A 83 5.38 -15.36 4.89
C LEU A 83 5.54 -15.96 3.48
N THR A 84 5.24 -15.20 2.43
CA THR A 84 5.47 -15.62 1.04
C THR A 84 6.97 -15.82 0.79
N VAL A 85 7.81 -14.85 1.18
CA VAL A 85 9.26 -14.93 1.01
C VAL A 85 9.86 -16.04 1.88
N PHE A 86 9.42 -16.15 3.14
CA PHE A 86 9.84 -17.22 4.04
C PHE A 86 9.51 -18.60 3.47
N GLY A 87 8.28 -18.81 3.00
CA GLY A 87 7.85 -20.08 2.40
C GLY A 87 8.63 -20.41 1.13
N ALA A 88 8.81 -19.43 0.24
CA ALA A 88 9.58 -19.63 -0.99
C ALA A 88 11.04 -19.98 -0.71
N ALA A 89 11.72 -19.26 0.20
CA ALA A 89 13.10 -19.54 0.58
C ALA A 89 13.25 -20.92 1.23
N SER A 90 12.32 -21.29 2.11
CA SER A 90 12.31 -22.61 2.73
C SER A 90 12.15 -23.74 1.70
N LEU A 91 11.29 -23.55 0.69
CA LEU A 91 11.11 -24.52 -0.41
C LEU A 91 12.32 -24.60 -1.35
N LEU A 92 13.14 -23.55 -1.40
CA LEU A 92 14.42 -23.54 -2.10
C LEU A 92 15.57 -24.18 -1.29
N GLY A 93 15.29 -24.64 -0.06
CA GLY A 93 16.26 -25.33 0.79
C GLY A 93 17.08 -24.42 1.70
N GLU A 94 16.72 -23.13 1.80
CA GLU A 94 17.38 -22.20 2.72
C GLU A 94 17.04 -22.52 4.19
N ASP A 95 18.01 -22.29 5.07
CA ASP A 95 17.83 -22.47 6.51
C ASP A 95 16.77 -21.49 7.08
N PRO A 96 15.68 -21.98 7.69
CA PRO A 96 14.59 -21.12 8.17
C PRO A 96 15.02 -20.06 9.19
N GLU A 97 16.00 -20.35 10.06
CA GLU A 97 16.48 -19.38 11.05
C GLU A 97 17.22 -18.23 10.39
N THR A 98 18.11 -18.56 9.45
CA THR A 98 18.83 -17.59 8.63
C THR A 98 17.87 -16.71 7.83
N VAL A 99 16.83 -17.30 7.22
CA VAL A 99 15.82 -16.54 6.48
C VAL A 99 15.10 -15.56 7.41
N LEU A 100 14.62 -15.99 8.58
CA LEU A 100 13.93 -15.11 9.53
C LEU A 100 14.83 -13.98 10.03
N MET A 101 16.11 -14.25 10.30
CA MET A 101 17.09 -13.25 10.70
C MET A 101 17.33 -12.21 9.59
N LYS A 102 17.42 -12.64 8.33
CA LYS A 102 17.58 -11.70 7.21
C LYS A 102 16.33 -10.86 7.02
N LEU A 103 15.16 -11.47 7.07
CA LEU A 103 13.87 -10.79 6.92
C LEU A 103 13.65 -9.74 8.03
N SER A 104 14.00 -10.02 9.29
CA SER A 104 13.85 -9.06 10.41
C SER A 104 14.71 -7.80 10.25
N SER A 105 15.84 -7.93 9.53
CA SER A 105 16.74 -6.80 9.26
C SER A 105 16.26 -5.87 8.13
N LEU A 106 15.37 -6.36 7.26
CA LEU A 106 14.86 -5.61 6.10
C LEU A 106 14.16 -4.33 6.53
N THR A 107 14.38 -3.27 5.76
CA THR A 107 13.61 -2.04 5.82
C THR A 107 12.51 -2.07 4.76
N GLY A 108 11.45 -1.29 4.96
CA GLY A 108 10.38 -1.12 3.97
C GLY A 108 10.92 -0.77 2.58
N ALA A 109 10.25 -1.27 1.55
CA ALA A 109 10.52 -0.83 0.19
C ALA A 109 10.13 0.65 0.05
N ASN A 110 10.93 1.41 -0.70
CA ASN A 110 10.63 2.82 -0.97
C ASN A 110 9.19 2.97 -1.52
N GLY A 111 8.43 3.91 -0.95
CA GLY A 111 7.04 4.16 -1.34
C GLY A 111 6.06 3.02 -1.05
N ARG A 112 6.36 2.13 -0.09
CA ARG A 112 5.46 1.09 0.45
C ARG A 112 5.29 1.29 1.94
N PHE A 113 4.19 1.92 2.32
CA PHE A 113 3.91 2.36 3.68
C PHE A 113 5.14 3.08 4.28
N ASP A 114 5.71 4.01 3.49
CA ASP A 114 6.98 4.65 3.80
C ASP A 114 6.73 5.83 4.75
N VAL A 115 7.04 5.62 6.04
CA VAL A 115 6.89 6.66 7.07
C VAL A 115 8.03 7.67 6.93
N VAL A 116 7.68 8.90 6.58
CA VAL A 116 8.63 9.97 6.30
C VAL A 116 8.96 10.72 7.58
N LEU A 117 10.25 10.76 7.95
CA LEU A 117 10.78 11.40 9.16
C LEU A 117 9.97 11.02 10.44
N PRO A 118 10.03 9.74 10.87
CA PRO A 118 9.32 9.28 12.08
C PRO A 118 9.64 10.15 13.30
N GLY A 119 8.64 10.41 14.14
CA GLY A 119 8.75 11.29 15.32
C GLY A 119 8.55 12.78 15.04
N SER A 120 8.21 13.16 13.80
CA SER A 120 7.76 14.52 13.47
C SER A 120 6.42 14.86 14.13
N ARG A 121 6.02 16.14 14.06
CA ARG A 121 4.75 16.66 14.62
C ARG A 121 3.51 15.82 14.27
N PHE A 122 3.47 15.30 13.05
CA PHE A 122 2.43 14.39 12.57
C PHE A 122 3.07 13.25 11.79
N THR A 123 2.34 12.14 11.65
CA THR A 123 2.83 10.98 10.90
C THR A 123 2.54 11.19 9.41
N ALA A 124 3.57 11.16 8.57
CA ALA A 124 3.40 11.25 7.12
C ALA A 124 3.79 9.94 6.45
N ILE A 125 2.94 9.43 5.56
CA ILE A 125 3.10 8.13 4.91
C ILE A 125 3.01 8.32 3.41
N VAL A 126 4.00 7.80 2.67
CA VAL A 126 3.98 7.75 1.20
C VAL A 126 3.77 6.31 0.74
N ASP A 127 2.75 6.08 -0.10
CA ASP A 127 2.42 4.73 -0.58
C ASP A 127 2.01 4.69 -2.07
N TYR A 128 2.40 3.62 -2.76
CA TYR A 128 2.07 3.36 -4.16
C TYR A 128 0.64 2.81 -4.40
N ALA A 129 -0.25 2.87 -3.41
CA ALA A 129 -1.62 2.42 -3.50
C ALA A 129 -2.42 3.19 -4.57
N HIS A 130 -2.40 2.67 -5.80
CA HIS A 130 -3.06 3.25 -6.98
C HIS A 130 -4.25 2.40 -7.48
N THR A 131 -4.68 1.42 -6.67
CA THR A 131 -5.87 0.60 -6.94
C THR A 131 -6.81 0.63 -5.73
N PRO A 132 -8.13 0.42 -5.91
CA PRO A 132 -9.10 0.52 -4.82
C PRO A 132 -8.76 -0.40 -3.63
N ASP A 133 -8.38 -1.65 -3.92
CA ASP A 133 -8.01 -2.62 -2.89
C ASP A 133 -6.74 -2.21 -2.14
N ALA A 134 -5.69 -1.79 -2.85
CA ALA A 134 -4.46 -1.32 -2.23
C ALA A 134 -4.69 -0.09 -1.34
N LEU A 135 -5.47 0.89 -1.80
CA LEU A 135 -5.78 2.09 -1.02
C LEU A 135 -6.59 1.74 0.23
N LYS A 136 -7.58 0.85 0.09
CA LYS A 136 -8.36 0.34 1.21
C LYS A 136 -7.46 -0.34 2.24
N ASN A 137 -6.55 -1.22 1.82
CA ASN A 137 -5.66 -1.94 2.73
C ASN A 137 -4.74 -1.00 3.51
N VAL A 138 -4.19 0.04 2.86
CA VAL A 138 -3.36 1.05 3.53
C VAL A 138 -4.16 1.86 4.53
N LEU A 139 -5.36 2.33 4.15
CA LEU A 139 -6.22 3.12 5.03
C LEU A 139 -6.80 2.29 6.19
N GLU A 140 -7.10 1.01 5.98
CA GLU A 140 -7.51 0.09 7.05
C GLU A 140 -6.36 -0.16 8.03
N THR A 141 -5.13 -0.32 7.52
CA THR A 141 -3.91 -0.42 8.34
C THR A 141 -3.75 0.83 9.22
N ILE A 142 -3.87 2.02 8.61
CA ILE A 142 -3.84 3.30 9.36
C ILE A 142 -4.95 3.33 10.42
N THR A 143 -6.16 2.89 10.07
CA THR A 143 -7.31 2.87 10.99
C THR A 143 -7.07 1.98 12.20
N GLN A 144 -6.42 0.83 12.02
CA GLN A 144 -6.09 -0.11 13.10
C GLN A 144 -5.09 0.49 14.11
N PHE A 145 -4.21 1.39 13.68
CA PHE A 145 -3.19 1.98 14.55
C PHE A 145 -3.62 3.27 15.25
N ARG A 146 -4.74 3.86 14.85
CA ARG A 146 -5.25 5.09 15.46
C ARG A 146 -5.76 4.83 16.87
N SER A 147 -5.50 5.77 17.78
CA SER A 147 -6.16 5.80 19.08
C SER A 147 -7.57 6.41 19.01
N GLY A 148 -7.87 7.09 17.89
CA GLY A 148 -9.16 7.74 17.61
C GLY A 148 -9.15 9.25 17.83
N ASN A 149 -8.05 9.80 18.34
CA ASN A 149 -7.88 11.24 18.57
C ASN A 149 -7.20 11.96 17.39
N GLU A 150 -6.57 11.20 16.49
CA GLU A 150 -5.87 11.67 15.30
C GLU A 150 -6.84 11.80 14.13
N GLN A 151 -6.67 12.80 13.27
CA GLN A 151 -7.34 12.85 11.96
C GLN A 151 -6.50 12.17 10.89
N VAL A 152 -7.17 11.57 9.89
CA VAL A 152 -6.54 11.07 8.67
C VAL A 152 -6.81 12.01 7.52
N ILE A 153 -5.75 12.56 6.93
CA ILE A 153 -5.79 13.42 5.76
C ILE A 153 -5.15 12.66 4.59
N SER A 154 -5.90 12.39 3.53
CA SER A 154 -5.41 11.62 2.39
C SER A 154 -5.32 12.44 1.11
N VAL A 155 -4.18 12.40 0.45
CA VAL A 155 -3.93 12.96 -0.88
C VAL A 155 -3.92 11.80 -1.88
N VAL A 156 -4.89 11.79 -2.79
CA VAL A 156 -5.11 10.66 -3.70
C VAL A 156 -5.31 11.16 -5.13
N GLY A 157 -4.64 10.51 -6.08
CA GLY A 157 -4.82 10.75 -7.51
C GLY A 157 -5.11 9.47 -8.29
N CYS A 158 -5.34 9.60 -9.59
CA CYS A 158 -5.48 8.48 -10.52
C CYS A 158 -4.74 8.76 -11.83
N GLY A 159 -4.07 7.73 -12.35
CA GLY A 159 -3.45 7.75 -13.68
C GLY A 159 -4.41 8.03 -14.83
N GLY A 160 -3.96 8.87 -15.77
CA GLY A 160 -4.56 9.02 -17.10
C GLY A 160 -4.26 7.85 -18.03
N ASN A 161 -5.01 7.72 -19.12
CA ASN A 161 -4.95 6.68 -20.14
C ASN A 161 -4.92 5.25 -19.58
N ARG A 162 -5.53 5.05 -18.40
CA ARG A 162 -5.62 3.78 -17.67
C ARG A 162 -7.06 3.48 -17.30
N ASP A 163 -7.27 2.35 -16.63
CA ASP A 163 -8.58 1.93 -16.13
C ASP A 163 -9.31 3.07 -15.38
N LYS A 164 -10.37 3.58 -16.01
CA LYS A 164 -11.21 4.66 -15.49
C LYS A 164 -12.19 4.16 -14.43
N THR A 165 -12.54 2.87 -14.45
CA THR A 165 -13.56 2.30 -13.56
C THR A 165 -13.18 2.39 -12.08
N LYS A 166 -11.88 2.44 -11.79
CA LYS A 166 -11.36 2.61 -10.44
C LYS A 166 -11.49 4.04 -9.88
N ARG A 167 -11.60 5.07 -10.73
CA ARG A 167 -11.55 6.49 -10.33
C ARG A 167 -12.59 6.84 -9.24
N PRO A 168 -13.89 6.57 -9.44
CA PRO A 168 -14.89 6.82 -8.40
C PRO A 168 -14.68 5.93 -7.17
N LEU A 169 -14.28 4.67 -7.36
CA LEU A 169 -14.06 3.74 -6.25
C LEU A 169 -12.92 4.19 -5.34
N MET A 170 -11.82 4.70 -5.91
CA MET A 170 -10.68 5.24 -5.18
C MET A 170 -11.11 6.42 -4.30
N ALA A 171 -11.86 7.37 -4.86
CA ALA A 171 -12.34 8.53 -4.11
C ALA A 171 -13.33 8.15 -2.99
N ALA A 172 -14.24 7.22 -3.28
CA ALA A 172 -15.19 6.70 -2.30
C ALA A 172 -14.47 6.04 -1.10
N ILE A 173 -13.43 5.24 -1.39
CA ILE A 173 -12.61 4.59 -0.36
C ILE A 173 -11.85 5.63 0.47
N ALA A 174 -11.17 6.59 -0.17
CA ALA A 174 -10.51 7.68 0.54
C ALA A 174 -11.50 8.41 1.47
N CYS A 175 -12.68 8.77 0.95
CA CYS A 175 -13.70 9.45 1.75
C CYS A 175 -14.23 8.58 2.90
N LYS A 176 -14.31 7.26 2.73
CA LYS A 176 -14.80 6.37 3.77
C LYS A 176 -13.85 6.28 4.97
N TYR A 177 -12.55 6.21 4.73
CA TYR A 177 -11.55 5.95 5.78
C TYR A 177 -10.76 7.19 6.24
N SER A 178 -10.96 8.34 5.60
CA SER A 178 -10.27 9.58 5.93
C SER A 178 -11.22 10.66 6.44
N ASP A 179 -10.70 11.49 7.34
CA ASP A 179 -11.40 12.67 7.88
C ASP A 179 -11.36 13.84 6.90
N LYS A 180 -10.30 13.94 6.09
CA LYS A 180 -10.15 14.86 4.98
C LYS A 180 -9.53 14.17 3.77
N VAL A 181 -9.97 14.54 2.58
CA VAL A 181 -9.45 14.02 1.31
C VAL A 181 -9.08 15.17 0.40
N ILE A 182 -7.93 15.09 -0.27
CA ILE A 182 -7.52 16.00 -1.32
C ILE A 182 -7.34 15.17 -2.60
N LEU A 183 -8.21 15.40 -3.57
CA LEU A 183 -8.08 14.78 -4.89
C LEU A 183 -7.11 15.60 -5.74
N THR A 184 -6.14 14.90 -6.35
CA THR A 184 -5.05 15.53 -7.09
C THR A 184 -4.66 14.76 -8.34
N SER A 185 -3.74 15.32 -9.13
CA SER A 185 -3.16 14.70 -10.31
C SER A 185 -2.14 13.62 -9.94
N ASP A 186 -2.14 12.51 -10.67
CA ASP A 186 -1.12 11.47 -10.62
C ASP A 186 -0.95 10.92 -12.03
N ASN A 187 0.15 11.27 -12.70
CA ASN A 187 0.47 10.88 -14.06
C ASN A 187 -0.75 11.03 -15.01
N PRO A 188 -1.22 12.27 -15.25
CA PRO A 188 -2.39 12.53 -16.08
C PRO A 188 -2.17 12.13 -17.54
N ARG A 189 -0.91 11.96 -17.98
CA ARG A 189 -0.56 11.59 -19.36
C ARG A 189 -1.20 12.55 -20.36
N ASP A 190 -2.03 12.05 -21.26
CA ASP A 190 -2.67 12.85 -22.30
C ASP A 190 -4.07 13.33 -21.89
N GLU A 191 -4.59 12.86 -20.76
CA GLU A 191 -5.87 13.32 -20.22
C GLU A 191 -5.72 14.63 -19.44
N ASP A 192 -6.79 15.43 -19.41
CA ASP A 192 -6.88 16.59 -18.53
C ASP A 192 -6.94 16.14 -17.06
N PRO A 193 -6.02 16.57 -16.19
CA PRO A 193 -6.05 16.27 -14.76
C PRO A 193 -7.41 16.57 -14.10
N LEU A 194 -8.06 17.67 -14.48
CA LEU A 194 -9.35 18.06 -13.91
C LEU A 194 -10.48 17.13 -14.36
N GLU A 195 -10.42 16.58 -15.58
CA GLU A 195 -11.37 15.57 -16.03
C GLU A 195 -11.23 14.26 -15.24
N ILE A 196 -9.99 13.82 -14.99
CA ILE A 196 -9.74 12.65 -14.14
C ILE A 196 -10.32 12.88 -12.74
N ILE A 197 -10.07 14.06 -12.14
CA ILE A 197 -10.60 14.39 -10.82
C ILE A 197 -12.13 14.46 -10.83
N ARG A 198 -12.76 15.03 -11.86
CA ARG A 198 -14.23 15.02 -12.03
C ARG A 198 -14.77 13.60 -12.09
N GLU A 199 -14.10 12.69 -12.78
CA GLU A 199 -14.48 11.28 -12.79
C GLU A 199 -14.31 10.61 -11.42
N MET A 200 -13.27 10.95 -10.67
CA MET A 200 -13.10 10.50 -9.27
C MET A 200 -14.24 11.02 -8.37
N GLN A 201 -14.64 12.28 -8.52
CA GLN A 201 -15.70 12.89 -7.73
C GLN A 201 -17.07 12.20 -7.89
N LYS A 202 -17.29 11.44 -8.97
CA LYS A 202 -18.51 10.62 -9.13
C LYS A 202 -18.69 9.57 -8.03
N GLY A 203 -17.62 9.21 -7.31
CA GLY A 203 -17.67 8.31 -6.16
C GLY A 203 -17.91 9.00 -4.82
N ILE A 204 -18.04 10.33 -4.80
CA ILE A 204 -18.19 11.13 -3.58
C ILE A 204 -19.66 11.46 -3.37
N GLY A 205 -20.21 11.03 -2.24
CA GLY A 205 -21.57 11.37 -1.84
C GLY A 205 -21.69 12.83 -1.34
N PRO A 206 -22.91 13.37 -1.27
CA PRO A 206 -23.14 14.74 -0.81
C PRO A 206 -22.59 15.02 0.60
N THR A 207 -22.61 14.02 1.48
CA THR A 207 -22.13 14.16 2.86
C THR A 207 -20.60 14.20 2.97
N GLU A 208 -19.91 13.59 2.01
CA GLU A 208 -18.45 13.52 1.93
C GLU A 208 -17.84 14.70 1.18
N ALA A 209 -18.65 15.40 0.37
CA ALA A 209 -18.20 16.57 -0.39
C ALA A 209 -17.58 17.65 0.51
N ARG A 210 -18.16 17.91 1.69
CA ARG A 210 -17.67 18.92 2.66
C ARG A 210 -16.28 18.65 3.22
N LYS A 211 -15.82 17.39 3.13
CA LYS A 211 -14.49 16.97 3.62
C LYS A 211 -13.52 16.66 2.48
N THR A 212 -13.91 16.91 1.24
CA THR A 212 -13.06 16.70 0.07
C THR A 212 -12.66 18.03 -0.54
N LEU A 213 -11.37 18.16 -0.85
CA LEU A 213 -10.80 19.27 -1.61
C LEU A 213 -10.31 18.76 -2.96
N VAL A 214 -10.29 19.65 -3.95
CA VAL A 214 -9.74 19.38 -5.28
C VAL A 214 -8.57 20.31 -5.50
N MET A 215 -7.41 19.74 -5.83
CA MET A 215 -6.21 20.50 -6.14
C MET A 215 -5.40 19.73 -7.17
N ALA A 216 -5.48 20.17 -8.43
CA ALA A 216 -4.85 19.46 -9.55
C ALA A 216 -3.32 19.40 -9.42
N ASP A 217 -2.71 20.48 -8.92
CA ASP A 217 -1.29 20.49 -8.61
C ASP A 217 -0.99 19.57 -7.41
N ARG A 218 -0.15 18.56 -7.64
CA ARG A 218 0.17 17.55 -6.64
C ARG A 218 1.05 18.08 -5.52
N GLU A 219 1.96 19.00 -5.83
CA GLU A 219 2.81 19.61 -4.82
C GLU A 219 1.98 20.42 -3.83
N GLU A 220 1.11 21.27 -4.38
CA GLU A 220 0.22 22.09 -3.58
C GLU A 220 -0.77 21.23 -2.77
N ALA A 221 -1.26 20.12 -3.33
CA ALA A 221 -2.13 19.20 -2.62
C ALA A 221 -1.44 18.60 -1.38
N ILE A 222 -0.18 18.19 -1.53
CA ILE A 222 0.64 17.66 -0.43
C ILE A 222 0.92 18.76 0.60
N LYS A 223 1.33 19.95 0.15
CA LYS A 223 1.55 21.11 1.06
C LYS A 223 0.31 21.43 1.87
N MET A 224 -0.85 21.50 1.21
CA MET A 224 -2.14 21.76 1.86
C MET A 224 -2.47 20.69 2.91
N ALA A 225 -2.31 19.40 2.59
CA ALA A 225 -2.52 18.33 3.56
C ALA A 225 -1.60 18.45 4.78
N CYS A 226 -0.32 18.73 4.56
CA CYS A 226 0.67 18.94 5.61
C CYS A 226 0.35 20.18 6.47
N MET A 227 -0.15 21.27 5.88
CA MET A 227 -0.55 22.48 6.61
C MET A 227 -1.83 22.28 7.44
N MET A 228 -2.75 21.44 6.97
CA MET A 228 -3.98 21.09 7.70
C MET A 228 -3.73 20.16 8.89
N ALA A 229 -2.66 19.37 8.85
CA ALA A 229 -2.35 18.38 9.87
C ALA A 229 -1.97 19.02 11.21
N LYS A 230 -2.63 18.55 12.27
CA LYS A 230 -2.31 18.87 13.66
C LYS A 230 -1.35 17.84 14.24
N GLU A 231 -0.93 18.08 15.48
CA GLU A 231 -0.09 17.12 16.19
C GLU A 231 -0.75 15.74 16.26
N LYS A 232 0.02 14.68 16.00
CA LYS A 232 -0.41 13.27 15.95
C LYS A 232 -1.35 12.90 14.81
N ASP A 233 -1.81 13.85 13.98
CA ASP A 233 -2.57 13.50 12.77
C ASP A 233 -1.74 12.63 11.82
N ILE A 234 -2.43 11.99 10.86
CA ILE A 234 -1.81 11.13 9.87
C ILE A 234 -2.10 11.67 8.48
N VAL A 235 -1.04 11.98 7.74
CA VAL A 235 -1.10 12.38 6.34
C VAL A 235 -0.68 11.20 5.46
N LEU A 236 -1.60 10.72 4.63
CA LEU A 236 -1.32 9.70 3.61
C LEU A 236 -1.21 10.36 2.24
N VAL A 237 -0.07 10.19 1.57
CA VAL A 237 0.10 10.54 0.15
C VAL A 237 0.15 9.24 -0.66
N ALA A 238 -0.93 8.97 -1.39
CA ALA A 238 -1.11 7.72 -2.12
C ALA A 238 -1.04 7.91 -3.65
N GLY A 239 -0.63 6.85 -4.34
CA GLY A 239 -0.65 6.73 -5.80
C GLY A 239 0.73 6.45 -6.39
N LYS A 240 1.71 7.33 -6.11
CA LYS A 240 3.04 7.31 -6.75
C LYS A 240 4.10 6.51 -6.00
N GLY A 241 4.07 6.50 -4.66
CA GLY A 241 5.04 5.76 -3.87
C GLY A 241 6.49 6.11 -4.23
N HIS A 242 7.17 5.19 -4.94
CA HIS A 242 8.56 5.34 -5.38
C HIS A 242 8.71 5.98 -6.78
N GLU A 243 7.62 6.30 -7.46
CA GLU A 243 7.68 7.00 -8.75
C GLU A 243 8.03 8.48 -8.54
N THR A 244 9.22 8.85 -8.97
CA THR A 244 9.81 10.20 -8.78
C THR A 244 9.58 11.15 -9.96
N TYR A 245 8.47 10.99 -10.68
CA TYR A 245 8.12 11.84 -11.82
C TYR A 245 6.62 12.02 -11.98
N GLN A 246 6.19 13.13 -12.58
CA GLN A 246 4.84 13.35 -13.07
C GLN A 246 4.83 13.34 -14.60
N GLU A 247 4.09 12.41 -15.20
CA GLU A 247 3.96 12.30 -16.66
C GLU A 247 2.81 13.16 -17.21
N ILE A 248 3.12 14.15 -18.04
CA ILE A 248 2.17 15.08 -18.66
C ILE A 248 2.48 15.16 -20.16
N LYS A 249 1.52 14.80 -21.02
CA LYS A 249 1.63 14.81 -22.49
C LYS A 249 2.94 14.16 -23.00
N GLY A 250 3.27 12.99 -22.46
CA GLY A 250 4.49 12.23 -22.80
C GLY A 250 5.80 12.75 -22.17
N VAL A 251 5.79 13.87 -21.44
CA VAL A 251 6.96 14.41 -20.75
C VAL A 251 6.96 14.00 -19.28
N LYS A 252 8.06 13.45 -18.79
CA LYS A 252 8.26 13.09 -17.37
C LYS A 252 8.95 14.24 -16.64
N HIS A 253 8.19 14.99 -15.87
CA HIS A 253 8.71 16.07 -15.02
C HIS A 253 9.20 15.47 -13.69
N PRO A 254 10.40 15.80 -13.20
CA PRO A 254 10.86 15.35 -11.87
C PRO A 254 9.88 15.74 -10.76
N PHE A 255 9.45 14.77 -9.97
CA PHE A 255 8.52 14.99 -8.87
C PHE A 255 8.49 13.81 -7.90
N ASP A 256 8.93 14.00 -6.66
CA ASP A 256 8.94 12.95 -5.62
C ASP A 256 8.05 13.35 -4.43
N ASP A 257 7.01 12.55 -4.15
CA ASP A 257 6.11 12.73 -3.01
C ASP A 257 6.88 12.81 -1.68
N LYS A 258 7.89 11.94 -1.51
CA LYS A 258 8.68 11.83 -0.29
C LYS A 258 9.54 13.07 -0.07
N GLU A 259 10.11 13.65 -1.13
CA GLU A 259 10.88 14.89 -1.04
C GLU A 259 9.99 16.07 -0.61
N VAL A 260 8.80 16.20 -1.22
CA VAL A 260 7.85 17.27 -0.87
C VAL A 260 7.40 17.16 0.58
N VAL A 261 6.99 15.96 1.02
CA VAL A 261 6.61 15.70 2.41
C VAL A 261 7.76 15.97 3.38
N SER A 262 8.96 15.48 3.06
CA SER A 262 10.15 15.67 3.92
C SER A 262 10.48 17.16 4.10
N ARG A 263 10.36 17.96 3.04
CA ARG A 263 10.58 19.41 3.10
C ARG A 263 9.55 20.09 3.99
N MET A 264 8.28 19.74 3.88
CA MET A 264 7.21 20.29 4.73
C MET A 264 7.43 19.96 6.20
N LEU A 265 7.74 18.71 6.53
CA LEU A 265 8.00 18.29 7.91
C LEU A 265 9.19 19.03 8.53
N LYS A 266 10.28 19.22 7.78
CA LYS A 266 11.44 20.00 8.23
C LYS A 266 11.10 21.47 8.48
N MET A 267 10.23 22.06 7.67
CA MET A 267 9.79 23.44 7.88
C MET A 267 8.98 23.63 9.17
N PHE A 268 8.24 22.62 9.62
CA PHE A 268 7.48 22.67 10.87
C PHE A 268 8.30 22.33 12.13
N ALA A 269 9.52 21.82 11.97
CA ALA A 269 10.42 21.52 13.07
C ALA A 269 11.24 22.75 13.53
N ASN A 270 11.26 23.81 12.71
CA ASN A 270 11.90 25.10 13.00
C ASN A 270 10.86 26.11 13.51
#